data_AF-A0A5D0SPF6-F1
#
_entry.id   AF-A0A5D0SPF6-F1
#
_cell.length_a   1.000
_cell.length_b   1.000
_cell.length_c   1.000
_cell.angle_alpha   90.00
_cell.angle_beta   90.00
_cell.angle_gamma   90.00
#
_symmetry.space_group_name_H-M   'P 1'
#
loop_
_entity.id
_entity.type
_entity.pdbx_description
1 polymer ?
#
loop_
_entity_poly.entity_id
_entity_poly.type
_entity_poly.pdbx_seq_one_letter_code
_entity_poly.pdbx_strand_id
1 'polypeptide(L)'
;MRTLRLTALVALATMLITAGPPTAASAGGKNHDRSGYLRVGYFTQWGIYDRGYTVGKLESSGAASRLTHINYAFGNVSEDGRCYVDGGPGEGDAWADYQRPVPAEESVDGVADAWGEPLNGNFGQLAKLKARHPGL
;
A
#
# COMPACT_ATOMS: atom_id res chain seq x y z
N MET A 1 69.12 12.80 7.21
CA MET A 1 68.96 13.89 6.23
C MET A 1 68.36 13.32 4.94
N ARG A 2 67.07 13.55 4.68
CA ARG A 2 66.45 13.60 3.33
C ARG A 2 64.95 13.95 3.44
N THR A 3 64.71 15.26 3.46
CA THR A 3 63.61 16.03 2.84
C THR A 3 62.16 15.52 2.89
N LEU A 4 61.34 16.30 3.62
CA LEU A 4 59.88 16.38 3.54
C LEU A 4 59.37 16.58 2.10
N ARG A 5 58.20 16.01 1.80
CA ARG A 5 57.27 16.54 0.79
C ARG A 5 55.90 16.77 1.42
N LEU A 6 55.64 18.03 1.77
CA LEU A 6 54.28 18.54 1.91
C LEU A 6 53.67 18.65 0.52
N THR A 7 52.47 18.11 0.33
CA THR A 7 51.44 18.72 -0.51
C THR A 7 50.08 18.23 -0.04
N ALA A 8 49.46 19.02 0.83
CA ALA A 8 48.04 19.01 1.06
C ALA A 8 47.38 19.78 -0.10
N LEU A 9 46.35 19.20 -0.72
CA LEU A 9 45.36 19.91 -1.51
C LEU A 9 44.01 19.32 -1.17
N VAL A 10 43.36 19.98 -0.21
CA VAL A 10 41.96 19.80 0.18
C VAL A 10 41.12 20.40 -0.96
N ALA A 11 40.39 19.56 -1.69
CA ALA A 11 39.31 20.00 -2.56
C ALA A 11 37.98 19.69 -1.85
N LEU A 12 37.53 20.64 -1.01
CA LEU A 12 36.23 20.59 -0.35
C LEU A 12 35.16 21.01 -1.38
N ALA A 13 34.60 20.05 -2.11
CA ALA A 13 33.47 20.29 -2.98
C ALA A 13 32.20 20.39 -2.13
N THR A 14 31.75 21.60 -1.87
CA THR A 14 30.43 21.88 -1.27
C THR A 14 29.34 21.52 -2.27
N MET A 15 28.75 20.33 -2.15
CA MET A 15 27.46 20.02 -2.76
C MET A 15 26.36 20.74 -1.97
N LEU A 16 25.79 21.80 -2.55
CA LEU A 16 24.51 22.33 -2.10
C LEU A 16 23.42 21.31 -2.48
N ILE A 17 23.00 20.50 -1.51
CA ILE A 17 21.79 19.70 -1.63
C ILE A 17 20.61 20.66 -1.37
N THR A 18 19.98 21.14 -2.43
CA THR A 18 18.68 21.82 -2.31
C THR A 18 17.61 20.77 -2.00
N ALA A 19 17.44 20.44 -0.72
CA ALA A 19 16.29 19.69 -0.25
C ALA A 19 15.05 20.58 -0.40
N GLY A 20 14.31 20.42 -1.49
CA GLY A 20 12.96 20.98 -1.61
C GLY A 20 12.07 20.37 -0.51
N PRO A 21 11.11 21.13 0.05
CA PRO A 21 10.20 20.59 1.05
C PRO A 21 9.46 19.37 0.48
N PRO A 22 9.21 18.32 1.28
CA PRO A 22 8.45 17.17 0.83
C PRO A 22 7.06 17.64 0.42
N THR A 23 6.76 17.56 -0.87
CA THR A 23 5.42 17.79 -1.38
C THR A 23 4.56 16.64 -0.84
N ALA A 24 3.71 16.92 0.14
CA ALA A 24 2.73 15.95 0.62
C ALA A 24 1.91 15.48 -0.59
N ALA A 25 1.89 14.17 -0.83
CA ALA A 25 1.04 13.58 -1.86
C ALA A 25 -0.42 13.80 -1.45
N SER A 26 -1.02 14.88 -1.95
CA SER A 26 -2.45 15.09 -1.85
C SER A 26 -3.13 14.13 -2.82
N ALA A 27 -3.57 12.97 -2.31
CA ALA A 27 -4.53 12.15 -3.03
C ALA A 27 -5.77 13.02 -3.28
N GLY A 28 -5.97 13.44 -4.54
CA GLY A 28 -7.11 14.23 -4.95
C GLY A 28 -8.40 13.42 -4.78
N GLY A 29 -8.93 13.40 -3.57
CA GLY A 29 -10.23 12.82 -3.27
C GLY A 29 -11.29 13.71 -3.88
N LYS A 30 -12.20 13.12 -4.67
CA LYS A 30 -13.53 13.72 -4.87
C LYS A 30 -14.04 14.06 -3.47
N ASN A 31 -14.40 15.32 -3.23
CA ASN A 31 -15.04 15.72 -1.98
C ASN A 31 -16.30 14.86 -1.80
N HIS A 32 -16.17 13.75 -1.08
CA HIS A 32 -17.30 13.12 -0.46
C HIS A 32 -17.69 14.08 0.65
N ASP A 33 -18.60 14.99 0.33
CA ASP A 33 -19.26 15.90 1.27
C ASP A 33 -20.05 15.06 2.29
N ARG A 34 -19.32 14.36 3.17
CA ARG A 34 -19.87 13.59 4.26
C ARG A 34 -19.78 14.48 5.48
N SER A 35 -20.83 15.26 5.68
CA SER A 35 -21.14 15.80 6.99
C SER A 35 -21.39 14.63 7.96
N GLY A 36 -20.33 14.14 8.62
CA GLY A 36 -20.43 13.00 9.53
C GLY A 36 -19.10 12.48 10.06
N TYR A 37 -19.17 11.66 11.11
CA TYR A 37 -18.00 11.03 11.71
C TYR A 37 -17.35 10.01 10.78
N LEU A 38 -16.01 9.96 10.79
CA LEU A 38 -15.24 8.94 10.11
C LEU A 38 -15.24 7.64 10.92
N ARG A 39 -15.53 6.53 10.25
CA ARG A 39 -15.38 5.16 10.76
C ARG A 39 -14.31 4.48 9.92
N VAL A 40 -13.11 4.39 10.46
CA VAL A 40 -11.90 3.92 9.77
C VAL A 40 -11.52 2.55 10.30
N GLY A 41 -11.33 1.58 9.41
CA GLY A 41 -10.82 0.26 9.75
C GLY A 41 -9.47 0.01 9.09
N TYR A 42 -8.57 -0.70 9.76
CA TYR A 42 -7.36 -1.21 9.13
C TYR A 42 -7.60 -2.62 8.59
N PHE A 43 -7.26 -2.85 7.33
CA PHE A 43 -7.21 -4.18 6.73
C PHE A 43 -5.75 -4.59 6.55
N THR A 44 -5.35 -5.65 7.24
CA THR A 44 -3.96 -6.13 7.23
C THR A 44 -3.71 -7.05 6.04
N GLN A 45 -2.70 -6.74 5.22
CA GLN A 45 -2.21 -7.49 4.06
C GLN A 45 -2.10 -8.98 4.33
N TRP A 46 -1.46 -9.36 5.44
CA TRP A 46 -1.20 -10.75 5.82
C TRP A 46 -2.41 -11.48 6.43
N GLY A 47 -3.57 -10.81 6.55
CA GLY A 47 -4.79 -11.38 7.10
C GLY A 47 -5.33 -12.56 6.28
N ILE A 48 -4.98 -12.64 5.00
CA ILE A 48 -5.46 -13.67 4.07
C ILE A 48 -4.85 -15.06 4.28
N TYR A 49 -3.73 -15.15 5.02
CA TYR A 49 -3.00 -16.41 5.25
C TYR A 49 -3.62 -17.20 6.41
N ASP A 50 -2.86 -17.51 7.46
CA ASP A 50 -3.31 -18.35 8.58
C ASP A 50 -4.56 -17.82 9.31
N ARG A 51 -4.81 -16.50 9.21
CA ARG A 51 -6.01 -15.88 9.79
C ARG A 51 -7.26 -16.11 8.93
N GLY A 52 -7.08 -16.44 7.65
CA GLY A 52 -8.15 -16.67 6.69
C GLY A 52 -9.14 -15.51 6.59
N TYR A 53 -8.69 -14.27 6.81
CA TYR A 53 -9.53 -13.07 6.77
C TYR A 53 -9.28 -12.30 5.47
N THR A 54 -10.10 -12.59 4.46
CA THR A 54 -10.02 -11.99 3.12
C THR A 54 -10.86 -10.72 3.01
N VAL A 55 -10.66 -9.93 1.95
CA VAL A 55 -11.51 -8.77 1.66
C VAL A 55 -12.97 -9.20 1.43
N GLY A 56 -13.22 -10.39 0.86
CA GLY A 56 -14.56 -10.97 0.77
C GLY A 56 -15.23 -11.19 2.14
N LYS A 57 -14.45 -11.36 3.22
CA LYS A 57 -15.00 -11.39 4.58
C LYS A 57 -15.44 -10.02 5.11
N LEU A 58 -14.88 -8.91 4.62
CA LEU A 58 -15.40 -7.57 4.93
C LEU A 58 -16.81 -7.38 4.36
N GLU A 59 -17.05 -7.91 3.16
CA GLU A 59 -18.37 -7.89 2.52
C GLU A 59 -19.34 -8.81 3.24
N SER A 60 -19.03 -10.11 3.32
CA SER A 60 -19.96 -11.13 3.83
C SER A 60 -20.27 -10.97 5.33
N SER A 61 -19.38 -10.36 6.13
CA SER A 61 -19.68 -10.03 7.53
C SER A 61 -20.56 -8.79 7.71
N GLY A 62 -20.81 -8.01 6.65
CA GLY A 62 -21.52 -6.73 6.69
C GLY A 62 -20.68 -5.56 7.22
N ALA A 63 -19.40 -5.77 7.55
CA ALA A 63 -18.52 -4.73 8.08
C ALA A 63 -18.31 -3.58 7.10
N ALA A 64 -18.20 -3.87 5.80
CA ALA A 64 -17.96 -2.87 4.76
C ALA A 64 -19.03 -1.75 4.75
N SER A 65 -20.31 -2.10 4.92
CA SER A 65 -21.42 -1.14 4.96
C SER A 65 -21.38 -0.15 6.16
N ARG A 66 -20.58 -0.48 7.19
CA ARG A 66 -20.43 0.32 8.40
C ARG A 66 -19.17 1.16 8.39
N LEU A 67 -18.28 0.99 7.42
CA LEU A 67 -17.06 1.77 7.32
C LEU A 67 -17.27 2.98 6.42
N THR A 68 -16.39 3.96 6.60
CA THR A 68 -16.26 5.11 5.69
C THR A 68 -14.93 5.13 4.98
N HIS A 69 -13.93 4.44 5.56
CA HIS A 69 -12.56 4.35 5.07
C HIS A 69 -11.98 2.99 5.47
N ILE A 70 -11.12 2.46 4.61
CA ILE A 70 -10.23 1.34 4.92
C ILE A 70 -8.80 1.82 4.70
N ASN A 71 -7.97 1.66 5.73
CA ASN A 71 -6.53 1.78 5.61
C ASN A 71 -5.96 0.39 5.33
N TYR A 72 -5.36 0.21 4.15
CA TYR A 72 -4.61 -1.00 3.85
C TYR A 72 -3.27 -0.98 4.57
N ALA A 73 -2.96 -2.03 5.33
CA ALA A 73 -1.79 -2.11 6.20
C ALA A 73 -0.87 -3.27 5.77
N PHE A 74 0.39 -3.04 5.39
CA PHE A 74 1.05 -1.73 5.23
C PHE A 74 1.79 -1.68 3.90
N GLY A 75 2.02 -0.46 3.39
CA GLY A 75 3.02 -0.23 2.36
C GLY A 75 4.36 0.01 3.04
N ASN A 76 5.44 -0.53 2.47
CA ASN A 76 6.76 -0.41 3.07
C ASN A 76 7.56 0.77 2.51
N VAL A 77 8.58 1.19 3.25
CA VAL A 77 9.42 2.34 2.94
C VAL A 77 10.88 1.93 2.94
N SER A 78 11.58 2.15 1.82
CA SER A 78 12.99 1.84 1.65
C SER A 78 13.87 2.78 2.48
N GLU A 79 15.16 2.45 2.61
CA GLU A 79 16.13 3.29 3.33
C GLU A 79 16.26 4.71 2.75
N ASP A 80 16.07 4.87 1.44
CA ASP A 80 16.05 6.18 0.75
C ASP A 80 14.69 6.89 0.81
N GLY A 81 13.73 6.35 1.58
CA GLY A 81 12.44 6.98 1.87
C GLY A 81 11.37 6.81 0.79
N ARG A 82 11.51 5.82 -0.11
CA ARG A 82 10.52 5.54 -1.17
C ARG A 82 9.56 4.44 -0.76
N CYS A 83 8.29 4.58 -1.14
CA CYS A 83 7.35 3.47 -1.03
C CYS A 83 7.73 2.36 -2.01
N TYR A 84 7.68 1.12 -1.57
CA TYR A 84 7.91 -0.04 -2.42
C TYR A 84 7.03 -1.21 -2.01
N VAL A 85 6.91 -2.17 -2.93
CA VAL A 85 6.31 -3.48 -2.69
C VAL A 85 7.34 -4.52 -3.11
N ASP A 86 7.74 -5.37 -2.17
CA ASP A 86 8.57 -6.54 -2.42
C ASP A 86 7.75 -7.84 -2.25
N GLY A 87 8.38 -9.00 -2.40
CA GLY A 87 7.73 -10.31 -2.29
C GLY A 87 8.05 -11.07 -0.99
N GLY A 88 8.61 -10.41 0.03
CA GLY A 88 9.12 -11.05 1.24
C GLY A 88 8.25 -10.78 2.49
N PRO A 89 7.64 -11.80 3.11
CA PRO A 89 6.85 -11.62 4.33
C PRO A 89 7.60 -10.83 5.40
N GLY A 90 7.02 -9.70 5.84
CA GLY A 90 7.61 -8.81 6.86
C GLY A 90 8.32 -7.57 6.29
N GLU A 91 8.58 -7.53 4.99
CA GLU A 91 9.14 -6.39 4.26
C GLU A 91 8.13 -5.89 3.20
N GLY A 92 7.38 -6.79 2.55
CA GLY A 92 6.33 -6.47 1.59
C GLY A 92 5.72 -7.75 1.03
N ASP A 93 4.54 -7.68 0.41
CA ASP A 93 3.86 -8.89 -0.07
C ASP A 93 3.08 -8.63 -1.36
N ALA A 94 3.83 -8.50 -2.45
CA ALA A 94 3.27 -8.39 -3.80
C ALA A 94 2.29 -9.52 -4.13
N TRP A 95 2.53 -10.71 -3.55
CA TRP A 95 1.66 -11.86 -3.75
C TRP A 95 0.26 -11.59 -3.18
N ALA A 96 0.19 -11.25 -1.89
CA ALA A 96 -1.07 -10.86 -1.24
C ALA A 96 -1.70 -9.60 -1.86
N ASP A 97 -0.89 -8.62 -2.22
CA ASP A 97 -1.35 -7.30 -2.66
C ASP A 97 -2.07 -7.38 -4.00
N TYR A 98 -1.43 -7.95 -5.03
CA TYR A 98 -1.96 -7.85 -6.39
C TYR A 98 -1.74 -9.07 -7.30
N GLN A 99 -1.00 -10.10 -6.88
CA GLN A 99 -0.68 -11.23 -7.78
C GLN A 99 -1.57 -12.46 -7.53
N ARG A 100 -1.91 -12.74 -6.27
CA ARG A 100 -2.66 -13.94 -5.87
C ARG A 100 -4.03 -13.99 -6.56
N PRO A 101 -4.32 -14.98 -7.42
CA PRO A 101 -5.68 -15.20 -7.92
C PRO A 101 -6.61 -15.55 -6.76
N VAL A 102 -7.73 -14.85 -6.64
CA VAL A 102 -8.72 -15.09 -5.58
C VAL A 102 -9.85 -15.98 -6.11
N PRO A 103 -10.13 -17.13 -5.46
CA PRO A 103 -11.21 -18.00 -5.90
C PRO A 103 -12.59 -17.43 -5.51
N ALA A 104 -13.65 -17.96 -6.11
CA ALA A 104 -15.00 -17.43 -5.98
C ALA A 104 -15.51 -17.39 -4.52
N GLU A 105 -15.07 -18.32 -3.67
CA GLU A 105 -15.52 -18.44 -2.28
C GLU A 105 -14.89 -17.36 -1.38
N GLU A 106 -13.79 -16.76 -1.81
CA GLU A 106 -13.08 -15.71 -1.08
C GLU A 106 -13.29 -14.31 -1.67
N SER A 107 -13.86 -14.23 -2.89
CA SER A 107 -14.00 -12.98 -3.61
C SER A 107 -15.20 -12.17 -3.15
N VAL A 108 -15.12 -10.86 -3.34
CA VAL A 108 -16.17 -9.91 -2.95
C VAL A 108 -17.42 -10.06 -3.82
N ASP A 109 -17.27 -10.46 -5.07
CA ASP A 109 -18.35 -10.59 -6.03
C ASP A 109 -18.85 -12.01 -6.25
N GLY A 110 -18.25 -13.00 -5.58
CA GLY A 110 -18.58 -14.41 -5.77
C GLY A 110 -18.07 -14.98 -7.09
N VAL A 111 -17.19 -14.26 -7.80
CA VAL A 111 -16.57 -14.69 -9.06
C VAL A 111 -15.07 -14.86 -8.84
N ALA A 112 -14.52 -15.98 -9.29
CA ALA A 112 -13.07 -16.22 -9.25
C ALA A 112 -12.34 -15.28 -10.22
N ASP A 113 -11.17 -14.80 -9.84
CA ASP A 113 -10.33 -13.97 -10.71
C ASP A 113 -9.91 -14.76 -11.96
N ALA A 114 -9.99 -14.13 -13.14
CA ALA A 114 -9.62 -14.79 -14.39
C ALA A 114 -8.10 -14.82 -14.61
N TRP A 115 -7.65 -15.79 -15.42
CA TRP A 115 -6.25 -15.90 -15.77
C TRP A 115 -5.80 -14.69 -16.59
N GLY A 116 -4.66 -14.09 -16.21
CA GLY A 116 -4.10 -12.93 -16.92
C GLY A 116 -4.77 -11.59 -16.61
N GLU A 117 -5.63 -11.52 -15.58
CA GLU A 117 -6.13 -10.22 -15.11
C GLU A 117 -4.98 -9.31 -14.64
N PRO A 118 -5.06 -7.99 -14.91
CA PRO A 118 -3.99 -7.06 -14.58
C PRO A 118 -3.89 -6.77 -13.07
N LEU A 119 -4.92 -7.09 -12.28
CA LEU A 119 -4.97 -6.80 -10.84
C LEU A 119 -5.78 -7.85 -10.09
N ASN A 120 -5.09 -8.73 -9.36
CA ASN A 120 -5.69 -9.73 -8.47
C ASN A 120 -5.46 -9.34 -7.00
N GLY A 121 -5.41 -10.33 -6.10
CA GLY A 121 -5.04 -10.15 -4.70
C GLY A 121 -5.99 -9.24 -3.93
N ASN A 122 -5.50 -8.73 -2.81
CA ASN A 122 -6.26 -7.81 -1.96
C ASN A 122 -6.67 -6.54 -2.71
N PHE A 123 -5.85 -6.02 -3.61
CA PHE A 123 -6.15 -4.80 -4.37
C PHE A 123 -7.26 -5.00 -5.38
N GLY A 124 -7.27 -6.11 -6.11
CA GLY A 124 -8.38 -6.48 -7.00
C GLY A 124 -9.68 -6.61 -6.22
N GLN A 125 -9.64 -7.27 -5.06
CA GLN A 125 -10.82 -7.43 -4.21
C GLN A 125 -11.29 -6.11 -3.56
N LEU A 126 -10.37 -5.21 -3.17
CA LEU A 126 -10.73 -3.88 -2.68
C LEU A 126 -11.37 -3.02 -3.78
N ALA A 127 -10.93 -3.15 -5.04
CA ALA A 127 -11.58 -2.49 -6.17
C ALA A 127 -13.02 -2.99 -6.35
N LYS A 128 -13.23 -4.31 -6.30
CA LYS A 128 -14.56 -4.94 -6.30
C LYS A 128 -15.42 -4.47 -5.11
N LEU A 129 -14.83 -4.35 -3.91
CA LEU A 129 -15.52 -3.85 -2.71
C LEU A 129 -15.99 -2.41 -2.86
N LYS A 130 -15.15 -1.52 -3.40
CA LYS A 130 -15.51 -0.12 -3.66
C LYS A 130 -16.59 0.02 -4.73
N ALA A 131 -16.64 -0.89 -5.70
CA ALA A 131 -17.74 -0.93 -6.68
C ALA A 131 -19.09 -1.26 -6.00
N ARG A 132 -19.10 -2.15 -4.99
CA ARG A 132 -20.29 -2.47 -4.19
C ARG A 132 -20.64 -1.41 -3.15
N HIS A 133 -19.63 -0.73 -2.61
CA HIS A 133 -19.76 0.33 -1.61
C HIS A 133 -19.17 1.65 -2.12
N PRO A 134 -19.88 2.41 -2.98
CA PRO A 134 -19.44 3.74 -3.43
C PRO A 134 -19.26 4.76 -2.28
N GLY A 135 -19.80 4.41 -1.10
CA GLY A 135 -19.67 5.12 0.17
C GLY A 135 -18.39 4.81 0.95
N LEU A 136 -17.48 3.98 0.42
CA LEU A 136 -16.25 3.55 1.06
C LEU A 136 -14.99 4.14 0.40
#